data_AF-A0A4Q2VXV8-F1
#
_entry.id   AF-A0A4Q2VXV8-F1
#
_cell.length_a   1.000
_cell.length_b   1.000
_cell.length_c   1.000
_cell.angle_alpha   90.00
_cell.angle_beta   90.00
_cell.angle_gamma   90.00
#
_symmetry.space_group_name_H-M   'P 1'
#
loop_
_entity.id
_entity.type
_entity.pdbx_description
1 polymer ?
#
loop_
_entity_poly.entity_id
_entity_poly.type
_entity_poly.pdbx_seq_one_letter_code
_entity_poly.pdbx_strand_id
1 'polypeptide(L)'
;MASTHPDFDSKVQKALEGTKFQVSKLEKITGGSVNWIYKAELVRPLYNGEEETIEIESLKILSAVSSFSNQPSDTHNFVVRTPKFYHFDQDSSTQVLEFLSDGIHLKDYAIKNYGPPTPESFQPQCHELGKALGSWLRDFVAWSAQQIKHRELVAQNEFGQAVRHMLNYGWLHERTKEYPGILNDVEDILTQVEQLAASEKENTDELQIIHGDFWTGNVVLPNAAINEGTKIPVFVVDWEMTQLGLPSVDFGEMIAEMYALWLYKSIDAGLWMMEGFIEGYGHISEEIAFRTAIHVERILFA
;
A
#
# COMPACT_ATOMS: atom_id res chain seq x y z
N MET A 1 36.75 -11.21 3.66
CA MET A 1 35.83 -12.37 3.64
C MET A 1 34.85 -12.11 2.53
N ALA A 2 34.82 -12.97 1.51
CA ALA A 2 33.88 -12.85 0.40
C ALA A 2 32.45 -13.07 0.92
N SER A 3 31.52 -12.16 0.62
CA SER A 3 30.13 -12.32 1.02
C SER A 3 29.51 -13.47 0.23
N THR A 4 29.09 -14.50 0.96
CA THR A 4 28.25 -15.58 0.43
C THR A 4 26.82 -15.07 0.33
N HIS A 5 26.54 -14.15 -0.59
CA HIS A 5 25.16 -13.92 -1.01
C HIS A 5 24.78 -15.05 -1.99
N PRO A 6 23.69 -15.79 -1.74
CA PRO A 6 23.13 -16.66 -2.76
C PRO A 6 22.90 -15.85 -4.04
N ASP A 7 23.27 -16.40 -5.20
CA ASP A 7 22.96 -15.80 -6.50
C ASP A 7 21.46 -15.96 -6.77
N PHE A 8 20.66 -15.08 -6.15
CA PHE A 8 19.21 -15.06 -6.27
C PHE A 8 18.79 -14.77 -7.72
N ASP A 9 19.54 -13.95 -8.43
CA ASP A 9 19.25 -13.57 -9.81
C ASP A 9 19.34 -14.82 -10.74
N SER A 10 20.39 -15.63 -10.59
CA SER A 10 20.52 -16.91 -11.32
C SER A 10 19.43 -17.92 -10.94
N LYS A 11 19.02 -17.97 -9.67
CA LYS A 11 17.93 -18.86 -9.22
C LYS A 11 16.58 -18.47 -9.83
N VAL A 12 16.25 -17.18 -9.84
CA VAL A 12 15.01 -16.68 -10.46
C VAL A 12 15.03 -16.96 -11.96
N GLN A 13 16.11 -16.65 -12.65
CA GLN A 13 16.21 -16.91 -14.09
C GLN A 13 16.06 -18.41 -14.41
N LYS A 14 16.72 -19.27 -13.63
CA LYS A 14 16.64 -20.72 -13.79
C LYS A 14 15.26 -21.29 -13.44
N ALA A 15 14.56 -20.72 -12.45
CA ALA A 15 13.18 -21.11 -12.13
C ALA A 15 12.22 -20.78 -13.28
N LEU A 16 12.47 -19.70 -14.02
CA LEU A 16 11.64 -19.29 -15.15
C LEU A 16 11.98 -20.03 -16.46
N GLU A 17 13.18 -20.59 -16.59
CA GLU A 17 13.61 -21.33 -17.79
C GLU A 17 12.74 -22.56 -18.09
N GLY A 18 12.30 -22.69 -19.35
CA GLY A 18 11.45 -23.82 -19.78
C GLY A 18 10.00 -23.76 -19.29
N THR A 19 9.66 -22.80 -18.43
CA THR A 19 8.28 -22.55 -18.00
C THR A 19 7.51 -21.70 -19.01
N LYS A 20 6.19 -21.57 -18.83
CA LYS A 20 5.37 -20.61 -19.59
C LYS A 20 5.75 -19.14 -19.31
N PHE A 21 6.58 -18.88 -18.31
CA PHE A 21 7.12 -17.57 -17.92
C PHE A 21 8.57 -17.37 -18.34
N GLN A 22 9.09 -18.21 -19.22
CA GLN A 22 10.46 -18.06 -19.71
C GLN A 22 10.68 -16.62 -20.18
N VAL A 23 11.74 -16.02 -19.65
CA VAL A 23 12.08 -14.63 -19.89
C VAL A 23 13.13 -14.53 -21.00
N SER A 24 12.93 -13.61 -21.94
CA SER A 24 13.97 -13.18 -22.89
C SER A 24 14.91 -12.17 -22.25
N LYS A 25 14.42 -11.44 -21.25
CA LYS A 25 15.19 -10.47 -20.47
C LYS A 25 14.62 -10.39 -19.04
N LEU A 26 15.51 -10.38 -18.05
CA LEU A 26 15.20 -10.16 -16.64
C LEU A 26 16.08 -9.03 -16.12
N GLU A 27 15.48 -7.99 -15.57
CA GLU A 27 16.19 -6.81 -15.07
C GLU A 27 15.74 -6.53 -13.63
N LYS A 28 16.67 -6.56 -12.68
CA LYS A 28 16.39 -6.29 -11.27
C LYS A 28 16.03 -4.81 -11.10
N ILE A 29 14.85 -4.53 -10.54
CA ILE A 29 14.39 -3.17 -10.24
C ILE A 29 14.83 -2.80 -8.81
N THR A 30 14.45 -3.63 -7.83
CA THR A 30 14.79 -3.39 -6.42
C THR A 30 15.07 -4.71 -5.69
N GLY A 31 15.76 -4.62 -4.55
CA GLY A 31 15.79 -5.66 -3.53
C GLY A 31 15.51 -5.01 -2.19
N GLY A 32 14.27 -5.15 -1.71
CA GLY A 32 13.86 -4.65 -0.40
C GLY A 32 14.36 -5.53 0.73
N SER A 33 13.82 -5.30 1.93
CA SER A 33 14.14 -6.07 3.14
C SER A 33 13.62 -7.51 3.09
N VAL A 34 12.55 -7.75 2.32
CA VAL A 34 11.80 -9.03 2.29
C VAL A 34 11.68 -9.59 0.86
N ASN A 35 11.46 -8.75 -0.16
CA ASN A 35 11.22 -9.16 -1.54
C ASN A 35 12.20 -8.55 -2.55
N TRP A 36 12.42 -9.26 -3.67
CA TRP A 36 13.15 -8.75 -4.84
C TRP A 36 12.21 -8.58 -6.03
N ILE A 37 12.25 -7.41 -6.66
CA ILE A 37 11.38 -7.08 -7.79
C ILE A 37 12.20 -7.08 -9.07
N TYR A 38 11.71 -7.78 -10.09
CA TYR A 38 12.31 -7.86 -11.41
C TYR A 38 11.33 -7.42 -12.49
N LYS A 39 11.83 -6.72 -13.50
CA LYS A 39 11.18 -6.53 -14.78
C LYS A 39 11.48 -7.74 -15.66
N ALA A 40 10.44 -8.44 -16.08
CA ALA A 40 10.55 -9.61 -16.95
C ALA A 40 9.92 -9.31 -18.33
N GLU A 41 10.65 -9.61 -19.40
CA GLU A 41 10.10 -9.70 -20.75
C GLU A 41 9.88 -11.17 -21.08
N LEU A 42 8.62 -11.58 -21.23
CA LEU A 42 8.27 -12.99 -21.48
C LEU A 42 8.50 -13.37 -22.94
N VAL A 43 9.00 -14.59 -23.17
CA VAL A 43 9.14 -15.20 -24.51
C VAL A 43 7.77 -15.49 -25.14
N ARG A 44 6.72 -15.75 -24.34
CA ARG A 44 5.35 -16.00 -24.80
C ARG A 44 4.32 -15.30 -23.89
N PRO A 45 3.21 -14.75 -24.43
CA PRO A 45 2.12 -14.19 -23.62
C PRO A 45 1.31 -15.27 -22.89
N LEU A 46 0.77 -14.93 -21.73
CA LEU A 46 0.24 -15.88 -20.73
C LEU A 46 -1.26 -16.20 -20.89
N TYR A 47 -1.63 -17.42 -20.48
CA TYR A 47 -3.01 -17.85 -20.19
C TYR A 47 -3.05 -18.55 -18.81
N ASN A 48 -4.13 -18.26 -18.07
CA ASN A 48 -4.26 -18.44 -16.62
C ASN A 48 -4.33 -19.90 -16.14
N GLY A 49 -3.84 -20.14 -14.91
CA GLY A 49 -4.18 -21.28 -14.05
C GLY A 49 -3.00 -21.83 -13.24
N GLU A 50 -3.08 -21.74 -11.90
CA GLU A 50 -3.06 -22.84 -10.89
C GLU A 50 -3.23 -22.26 -9.45
N GLU A 51 -3.21 -23.10 -8.40
CA GLU A 51 -3.61 -22.84 -6.99
C GLU A 51 -2.51 -22.22 -6.11
N GLU A 52 -2.88 -21.34 -5.16
CA GLU A 52 -2.02 -20.23 -4.73
C GLU A 52 -2.17 -19.82 -3.23
N THR A 53 -1.24 -19.02 -2.72
CA THR A 53 -1.20 -18.42 -1.36
C THR A 53 -2.18 -17.23 -1.19
N ILE A 54 -2.40 -16.79 0.07
CA ILE A 54 -3.44 -15.83 0.47
C ILE A 54 -3.34 -14.45 -0.22
N GLU A 55 -2.12 -13.90 -0.33
CA GLU A 55 -1.88 -12.63 -1.03
C GLU A 55 -2.34 -12.73 -2.48
N ILE A 56 -2.11 -13.87 -3.11
CA ILE A 56 -2.26 -14.01 -4.54
C ILE A 56 -3.73 -14.22 -4.91
N GLU A 57 -4.44 -15.05 -4.16
CA GLU A 57 -5.88 -15.18 -4.32
C GLU A 57 -6.58 -13.83 -4.06
N SER A 58 -6.06 -13.01 -3.13
CA SER A 58 -6.52 -11.62 -2.97
C SER A 58 -6.26 -10.78 -4.22
N LEU A 59 -5.05 -10.84 -4.78
CA LEU A 59 -4.67 -10.14 -6.03
C LEU A 59 -5.48 -10.61 -7.24
N LYS A 60 -5.79 -11.90 -7.38
CA LYS A 60 -6.68 -12.45 -8.41
C LYS A 60 -8.06 -11.82 -8.35
N ILE A 61 -8.67 -11.80 -7.16
CA ILE A 61 -10.00 -11.25 -6.96
C ILE A 61 -9.99 -9.74 -7.24
N LEU A 62 -8.98 -9.02 -6.73
CA LEU A 62 -8.84 -7.57 -6.91
C LEU A 62 -8.55 -7.17 -8.36
N SER A 63 -7.71 -7.92 -9.07
CA SER A 63 -7.38 -7.66 -10.47
C SER A 63 -8.55 -7.83 -11.44
N ALA A 64 -9.58 -8.60 -11.04
CA ALA A 64 -10.82 -8.71 -11.80
C ALA A 64 -11.67 -7.43 -11.71
N VAL A 65 -11.40 -6.56 -10.73
CA VAL A 65 -12.03 -5.25 -10.59
C VAL A 65 -11.21 -4.23 -11.38
N SER A 66 -11.71 -3.84 -12.56
CA SER A 66 -10.97 -2.99 -13.50
C SER A 66 -10.62 -1.59 -12.97
N SER A 67 -11.43 -1.07 -12.03
CA SER A 67 -11.26 0.17 -11.26
C SER A 67 -12.58 0.45 -10.53
N PHE A 68 -12.52 1.09 -9.36
CA PHE A 68 -13.70 1.74 -8.79
C PHE A 68 -13.92 3.09 -9.51
N SER A 69 -15.16 3.51 -9.72
CA SER A 69 -15.50 4.58 -10.68
C SER A 69 -14.96 5.96 -10.28
N ASN A 70 -14.41 6.68 -11.26
CA ASN A 70 -14.00 8.08 -11.09
C ASN A 70 -15.22 9.02 -11.03
N GLN A 71 -15.05 10.14 -10.32
CA GLN A 71 -16.07 11.19 -10.26
C GLN A 71 -16.10 11.97 -11.59
N PRO A 72 -17.28 12.31 -12.14
CA PRO A 72 -17.40 12.95 -13.46
C PRO A 72 -16.81 14.37 -13.57
N SER A 73 -16.48 15.02 -12.45
CA SER A 73 -16.10 16.44 -12.38
C SER A 73 -14.58 16.70 -12.35
N ASP A 74 -13.76 15.67 -12.17
CA ASP A 74 -12.32 15.84 -11.96
C ASP A 74 -11.60 16.09 -13.30
N THR A 75 -10.63 17.01 -13.30
CA THR A 75 -9.89 17.44 -14.51
C THR A 75 -8.74 16.50 -14.87
N HIS A 76 -8.18 15.82 -13.88
CA HIS A 76 -7.16 14.78 -14.00
C HIS A 76 -7.82 13.41 -13.83
N ASN A 77 -7.69 12.57 -14.86
CA ASN A 77 -8.35 11.27 -14.89
C ASN A 77 -7.46 10.19 -14.25
N PHE A 78 -7.26 10.27 -12.94
CA PHE A 78 -6.57 9.25 -12.15
C PHE A 78 -7.40 7.98 -12.09
N VAL A 79 -6.84 6.84 -12.50
CA VAL A 79 -7.53 5.55 -12.45
C VAL A 79 -6.80 4.65 -11.47
N VAL A 80 -7.28 4.64 -10.23
CA VAL A 80 -6.73 3.86 -9.13
C VAL A 80 -7.25 2.42 -9.19
N ARG A 81 -6.34 1.45 -9.12
CA ARG A 81 -6.65 0.02 -9.09
C ARG A 81 -5.47 -0.82 -8.64
N THR A 82 -5.68 -2.10 -8.40
CA THR A 82 -4.60 -3.09 -8.27
C THR A 82 -4.03 -3.46 -9.66
N PRO A 83 -2.73 -3.78 -9.79
CA PRO A 83 -2.18 -4.37 -11.02
C PRO A 83 -2.92 -5.64 -11.42
N LYS A 84 -2.97 -5.97 -12.72
CA LYS A 84 -3.47 -7.28 -13.12
C LYS A 84 -2.56 -8.38 -12.61
N PHE A 85 -3.14 -9.40 -12.00
CA PHE A 85 -2.44 -10.60 -11.65
C PHE A 85 -2.35 -11.52 -12.89
N TYR A 86 -1.16 -12.06 -13.16
CA TYR A 86 -0.96 -13.00 -14.28
C TYR A 86 -0.67 -14.42 -13.82
N HIS A 87 0.19 -14.60 -12.81
CA HIS A 87 0.56 -15.92 -12.31
C HIS A 87 1.33 -15.88 -10.99
N PHE A 88 1.32 -17.02 -10.31
CA PHE A 88 2.24 -17.34 -9.24
C PHE A 88 2.87 -18.72 -9.42
N ASP A 89 4.20 -18.76 -9.33
CA ASP A 89 4.97 -19.99 -9.25
C ASP A 89 5.23 -20.35 -7.79
N GLN A 90 4.60 -21.43 -7.33
CA GLN A 90 4.67 -21.89 -5.94
C GLN A 90 6.05 -22.41 -5.54
N ASP A 91 6.79 -23.05 -6.45
CA ASP A 91 8.08 -23.65 -6.12
C ASP A 91 9.15 -22.58 -5.83
N SER A 92 9.03 -21.43 -6.49
CA SER A 92 9.94 -20.30 -6.31
C SER A 92 9.35 -19.14 -5.51
N SER A 93 8.08 -19.25 -5.08
CA SER A 93 7.30 -18.16 -4.50
C SER A 93 7.31 -16.87 -5.35
N THR A 94 7.25 -17.00 -6.68
CA THR A 94 7.37 -15.87 -7.60
C THR A 94 6.00 -15.41 -8.09
N GLN A 95 5.66 -14.14 -7.88
CA GLN A 95 4.46 -13.52 -8.42
C GLN A 95 4.76 -12.77 -9.72
N VAL A 96 3.84 -12.87 -10.69
CA VAL A 96 3.89 -12.19 -11.98
C VAL A 96 2.67 -11.28 -12.09
N LEU A 97 2.94 -9.97 -12.13
CA LEU A 97 1.94 -8.91 -12.12
C LEU A 97 2.08 -8.00 -13.34
N GLU A 98 1.04 -7.20 -13.60
CA GLU A 98 1.08 -6.11 -14.55
C GLU A 98 2.15 -5.08 -14.18
N PHE A 99 3.05 -4.87 -15.14
CA PHE A 99 4.11 -3.90 -15.00
C PHE A 99 3.65 -2.52 -15.51
N LEU A 100 3.73 -1.50 -14.66
CA LEU A 100 3.59 -0.11 -15.09
C LEU A 100 4.93 0.39 -15.64
N SER A 101 4.98 0.63 -16.95
CA SER A 101 6.20 1.13 -17.61
C SER A 101 6.56 2.53 -17.09
N ASP A 102 7.84 2.72 -16.76
CA ASP A 102 8.37 3.93 -16.12
C ASP A 102 7.60 4.33 -14.86
N GLY A 103 7.13 3.36 -14.07
CA GLY A 103 6.48 3.60 -12.80
C GLY A 103 7.43 4.16 -11.73
N ILE A 104 6.89 4.95 -10.81
CA ILE A 104 7.56 5.45 -9.61
C ILE A 104 6.57 5.44 -8.44
N HIS A 105 7.06 5.19 -7.23
CA HIS A 105 6.24 5.24 -6.02
C HIS A 105 5.79 6.68 -5.74
N LEU A 106 4.58 6.87 -5.21
CA LEU A 106 4.00 8.19 -4.98
C LEU A 106 4.86 9.06 -4.04
N LYS A 107 5.43 8.44 -3.01
CA LYS A 107 6.40 9.11 -2.11
C LYS A 107 7.56 9.72 -2.88
N ASP A 108 8.20 8.93 -3.74
CA ASP A 108 9.35 9.35 -4.53
C ASP A 108 8.95 10.34 -5.62
N TYR A 109 7.76 10.18 -6.23
CA TYR A 109 7.21 11.14 -7.18
C TYR A 109 7.02 12.50 -6.53
N ALA A 110 6.43 12.55 -5.33
CA ALA A 110 6.21 13.79 -4.60
C ALA A 110 7.54 14.48 -4.25
N ILE A 111 8.51 13.74 -3.72
CA ILE A 111 9.85 14.26 -3.41
C ILE A 111 10.55 14.79 -4.67
N LYS A 112 10.43 14.07 -5.79
CA LYS A 112 11.07 14.44 -7.06
C LYS A 112 10.43 15.65 -7.73
N ASN A 113 9.10 15.78 -7.70
CA ASN A 113 8.37 16.72 -8.56
C ASN A 113 7.71 17.90 -7.82
N TYR A 114 7.50 17.81 -6.50
CA TYR A 114 6.78 18.82 -5.71
C TYR A 114 7.66 19.52 -4.67
N GLY A 115 8.97 19.64 -4.94
CA GLY A 115 9.94 20.17 -3.98
C GLY A 115 9.55 21.52 -3.32
N PRO A 116 10.10 21.83 -2.14
CA PRO A 116 9.68 22.96 -1.32
C PRO A 116 10.19 24.33 -1.83
N PRO A 117 9.39 25.41 -1.74
CA PRO A 117 7.95 25.39 -1.51
C PRO A 117 7.23 24.83 -2.74
N THR A 118 6.17 24.05 -2.54
CA THR A 118 5.48 23.45 -3.68
C THR A 118 4.70 24.56 -4.43
N PRO A 119 4.88 24.71 -5.75
CA PRO A 119 4.08 25.66 -6.53
C PRO A 119 2.57 25.39 -6.41
N GLU A 120 1.77 26.41 -6.09
CA GLU A 120 0.30 26.31 -5.97
C GLU A 120 -0.39 25.76 -7.24
N SER A 121 0.25 25.90 -8.41
CA SER A 121 -0.25 25.30 -9.66
C SER A 121 -0.39 23.78 -9.59
N PHE A 122 0.29 23.10 -8.66
CA PHE A 122 0.14 21.65 -8.45
C PHE A 122 -1.02 21.29 -7.51
N GLN A 123 -1.62 22.26 -6.80
CA GLN A 123 -2.67 21.98 -5.84
C GLN A 123 -3.86 21.21 -6.45
N PRO A 124 -4.41 21.58 -7.63
CA PRO A 124 -5.55 20.86 -8.20
C PRO A 124 -5.25 19.37 -8.47
N GLN A 125 -4.11 19.07 -9.10
CA GLN A 125 -3.74 17.67 -9.39
C GLN A 125 -3.41 16.87 -8.13
N CYS A 126 -2.78 17.48 -7.11
CA CYS A 126 -2.50 16.81 -5.84
C CYS A 126 -3.81 16.48 -5.11
N HIS A 127 -4.73 17.44 -5.06
CA HIS A 127 -6.04 17.26 -4.46
C HIS A 127 -6.85 16.18 -5.17
N GLU A 128 -6.92 16.20 -6.50
CA GLU A 128 -7.65 15.18 -7.28
C GLU A 128 -7.00 13.78 -7.16
N LEU A 129 -5.67 13.67 -7.07
CA LEU A 129 -4.99 12.40 -6.81
C LEU A 129 -5.36 11.84 -5.43
N GLY A 130 -5.31 12.69 -4.40
CA GLY A 130 -5.77 12.34 -3.06
C GLY A 130 -7.21 11.84 -3.08
N LYS A 131 -8.10 12.59 -3.72
CA LYS A 131 -9.53 12.26 -3.85
C LYS A 131 -9.79 10.94 -4.55
N ALA A 132 -9.01 10.64 -5.60
CA ALA A 132 -9.10 9.35 -6.29
C ALA A 132 -8.67 8.19 -5.38
N LEU A 133 -7.58 8.34 -4.61
CA LEU A 133 -7.13 7.33 -3.64
C LEU A 133 -8.13 7.13 -2.50
N GLY A 134 -8.70 8.21 -1.97
CA GLY A 134 -9.70 8.16 -0.90
C GLY A 134 -10.98 7.47 -1.36
N SER A 135 -11.45 7.82 -2.57
CA SER A 135 -12.61 7.17 -3.18
C SER A 135 -12.38 5.70 -3.41
N TRP A 136 -11.19 5.35 -3.93
CA TRP A 136 -10.81 3.96 -4.15
C TRP A 136 -10.79 3.15 -2.86
N LEU A 137 -10.25 3.69 -1.76
CA LEU A 137 -10.21 2.98 -0.48
C LEU A 137 -11.62 2.74 0.09
N ARG A 138 -12.49 3.77 0.06
CA ARG A 138 -13.90 3.61 0.47
C ARG A 138 -14.58 2.51 -0.35
N ASP A 139 -14.43 2.57 -1.67
CA ASP A 139 -15.12 1.64 -2.56
C ASP A 139 -14.55 0.23 -2.44
N PHE A 140 -13.24 0.07 -2.23
CA PHE A 140 -12.60 -1.20 -1.89
C PHE A 140 -13.19 -1.80 -0.62
N VAL A 141 -13.29 -1.01 0.45
CA VAL A 141 -13.87 -1.43 1.74
C VAL A 141 -15.32 -1.87 1.57
N ALA A 142 -16.14 -1.08 0.87
CA ALA A 142 -17.55 -1.40 0.64
C ALA A 142 -17.73 -2.66 -0.24
N TRP A 143 -16.88 -2.82 -1.26
CA TRP A 143 -16.88 -3.99 -2.13
C TRP A 143 -16.41 -5.25 -1.40
N SER A 144 -15.34 -5.16 -0.60
CA SER A 144 -14.72 -6.29 0.10
C SER A 144 -15.62 -6.84 1.21
N ALA A 145 -16.42 -5.99 1.85
CA ALA A 145 -17.45 -6.38 2.81
C ALA A 145 -18.50 -7.36 2.23
N GLN A 146 -18.66 -7.39 0.90
CA GLN A 146 -19.56 -8.31 0.21
C GLN A 146 -18.88 -9.63 -0.23
N GLN A 147 -17.56 -9.75 -0.07
CA GLN A 147 -16.77 -10.88 -0.56
C GLN A 147 -16.52 -11.93 0.54
N ILE A 148 -17.55 -12.73 0.86
CA ILE A 148 -17.49 -13.73 1.95
C ILE A 148 -16.29 -14.68 1.81
N LYS A 149 -16.09 -15.28 0.63
CA LYS A 149 -14.99 -16.21 0.39
C LYS A 149 -13.61 -15.54 0.49
N HIS A 150 -13.49 -14.32 -0.01
CA HIS A 150 -12.24 -13.55 0.09
C HIS A 150 -11.92 -13.25 1.55
N ARG A 151 -12.95 -12.91 2.34
CA ARG A 151 -12.81 -12.65 3.77
C ARG A 151 -12.34 -13.89 4.53
N GLU A 152 -12.94 -15.06 4.28
CA GLU A 152 -12.54 -16.34 4.88
C GLU A 152 -11.08 -16.71 4.56
N LEU A 153 -10.61 -16.38 3.36
CA LEU A 153 -9.22 -16.56 2.96
C LEU A 153 -8.30 -15.59 3.71
N VAL A 154 -8.61 -14.29 3.69
CA VAL A 154 -7.80 -13.24 4.31
C VAL A 154 -7.70 -13.43 5.83
N ALA A 155 -8.74 -13.99 6.47
CA ALA A 155 -8.74 -14.35 7.88
C ALA A 155 -7.61 -15.34 8.25
N GLN A 156 -7.07 -16.09 7.29
CA GLN A 156 -5.99 -17.05 7.51
C GLN A 156 -4.60 -16.40 7.54
N ASN A 157 -4.46 -15.12 7.17
CA ASN A 157 -3.17 -14.42 7.18
C ASN A 157 -2.80 -13.91 8.60
N GLU A 158 -2.81 -14.80 9.58
CA GLU A 158 -2.46 -14.50 10.97
C GLU A 158 -1.01 -13.99 11.08
N PHE A 159 -0.12 -14.43 10.19
CA PHE A 159 1.26 -13.97 10.15
C PHE A 159 1.37 -12.48 9.80
N GLY A 160 0.74 -12.03 8.71
CA GLY A 160 0.72 -10.61 8.34
C GLY A 160 0.11 -9.75 9.44
N GLN A 161 -0.96 -10.26 10.08
CA GLN A 161 -1.62 -9.56 11.20
C GLN A 161 -0.75 -9.48 12.47
N ALA A 162 0.02 -10.51 12.77
CA ALA A 162 0.96 -10.53 13.89
C ALA A 162 2.15 -9.60 13.63
N VAL A 163 2.75 -9.65 12.43
CA VAL A 163 3.88 -8.81 12.05
C VAL A 163 3.48 -7.33 12.08
N ARG A 164 2.36 -6.95 11.48
CA ARG A 164 1.90 -5.55 11.52
C ARG A 164 1.60 -5.07 12.94
N HIS A 165 1.07 -5.93 13.81
CA HIS A 165 0.90 -5.56 15.22
C HIS A 165 2.23 -5.26 15.90
N MET A 166 3.20 -6.16 15.74
CA MET A 166 4.51 -6.03 16.36
C MET A 166 5.21 -4.75 15.87
N LEU A 167 5.19 -4.49 14.56
CA LEU A 167 5.76 -3.27 13.99
C LEU A 167 5.01 -2.01 14.46
N ASN A 168 3.68 -2.09 14.56
CA ASN A 168 2.87 -0.92 14.88
C ASN A 168 2.90 -0.53 16.37
N TYR A 169 2.94 -1.52 17.27
CA TYR A 169 2.78 -1.27 18.70
C TYR A 169 4.00 -1.69 19.52
N GLY A 170 4.65 -2.79 19.15
CA GLY A 170 5.85 -3.25 19.84
C GLY A 170 7.01 -2.25 19.76
N TRP A 171 7.14 -1.53 18.65
CA TRP A 171 8.17 -0.50 18.48
C TRP A 171 7.92 0.77 19.30
N LEU A 172 6.67 1.11 19.62
CA LEU A 172 6.34 2.30 20.42
C LEU A 172 6.98 2.22 21.81
N HIS A 173 6.96 1.05 22.44
CA HIS A 173 7.60 0.83 23.74
C HIS A 173 9.12 0.98 23.69
N GLU A 174 9.75 0.55 22.60
CA GLU A 174 11.19 0.77 22.41
C GLU A 174 11.52 2.25 22.17
N ARG A 175 10.67 3.00 21.46
CA ARG A 175 10.84 4.45 21.29
C ARG A 175 10.79 5.19 22.62
N THR A 176 9.92 4.80 23.56
CA THR A 176 9.88 5.41 24.91
C THR A 176 11.20 5.25 25.66
N LYS A 177 11.88 4.11 25.50
CA LYS A 177 13.22 3.88 26.07
C LYS A 177 14.31 4.71 25.40
N GLU A 178 14.18 4.95 24.09
CA GLU A 178 15.14 5.73 23.30
C GLU A 178 14.99 7.25 23.52
N TYR A 179 13.76 7.73 23.68
CA TYR A 179 13.42 9.14 23.85
C TYR A 179 12.62 9.44 25.13
N PRO A 180 13.14 9.09 26.32
CA PRO A 180 12.39 9.17 27.57
C PRO A 180 12.01 10.60 27.96
N GLY A 181 12.81 11.59 27.58
CA GLY A 181 12.51 13.01 27.85
C GLY A 181 11.35 13.58 27.03
N ILE A 182 10.86 12.84 26.03
CA ILE A 182 9.75 13.24 25.16
C ILE A 182 8.52 12.36 25.41
N LEU A 183 8.71 11.05 25.59
CA LEU A 183 7.62 10.06 25.57
C LEU A 183 7.23 9.49 26.94
N ASN A 184 8.02 9.71 28.01
CA ASN A 184 7.70 9.13 29.33
C ASN A 184 6.32 9.58 29.86
N ASP A 185 5.95 10.83 29.63
CA ASP A 185 4.68 11.38 30.12
C ASP A 185 3.45 10.75 29.44
N VAL A 186 3.65 10.02 28.34
CA VAL A 186 2.58 9.36 27.56
C VAL A 186 2.71 7.83 27.55
N GLU A 187 3.62 7.23 28.33
CA GLU A 187 3.87 5.78 28.36
C GLU A 187 2.60 4.97 28.68
N ASP A 188 1.82 5.43 29.66
CA ASP A 188 0.54 4.81 30.03
C ASP A 188 -0.50 4.89 28.89
N ILE A 189 -0.46 5.95 28.09
CA ILE A 189 -1.35 6.14 26.93
C ILE A 189 -0.95 5.18 25.81
N LEU A 190 0.34 5.06 25.50
CA LEU A 190 0.86 4.12 24.49
C LEU A 190 0.52 2.67 24.86
N THR A 191 0.61 2.33 26.15
CA THR A 191 0.18 1.02 26.65
C THR A 191 -1.31 0.77 26.46
N GLN A 192 -2.16 1.77 26.75
CA GLN A 192 -3.60 1.67 26.51
C GLN A 192 -3.94 1.54 25.02
N VAL A 193 -3.21 2.25 24.15
CA VAL A 193 -3.37 2.16 22.70
C VAL A 193 -3.05 0.75 22.19
N GLU A 194 -1.96 0.14 22.66
CA GLU A 194 -1.63 -1.25 22.31
C GLU A 194 -2.70 -2.23 22.81
N GLN A 195 -3.16 -2.08 24.05
CA GLN A 195 -4.20 -2.93 24.63
C GLN A 195 -5.53 -2.82 23.86
N LEU A 196 -5.92 -1.60 23.49
CA LEU A 196 -7.09 -1.35 22.66
C LEU A 196 -6.95 -2.07 21.31
N ALA A 197 -5.83 -1.87 20.61
CA ALA A 197 -5.57 -2.50 19.32
C ALA A 197 -5.50 -4.03 19.41
N ALA A 198 -5.00 -4.59 20.51
CA ALA A 198 -5.02 -6.02 20.76
C ALA A 198 -6.46 -6.53 20.98
N SER A 199 -7.28 -5.79 21.73
CA SER A 199 -8.67 -6.17 22.01
C SER A 199 -9.56 -6.12 20.75
N GLU A 200 -9.34 -5.16 19.86
CA GLU A 200 -10.09 -5.00 18.61
C GLU A 200 -9.91 -6.19 17.67
N LYS A 201 -8.74 -6.83 17.72
CA LYS A 201 -8.46 -8.02 16.90
C LYS A 201 -9.29 -9.23 17.28
N GLU A 202 -9.66 -9.35 18.55
CA GLU A 202 -10.48 -10.45 19.03
C GLU A 202 -11.93 -10.32 18.52
N ASN A 203 -12.37 -9.10 18.22
CA ASN A 203 -13.71 -8.84 17.68
C ASN A 203 -13.75 -9.00 16.16
N THR A 204 -13.58 -10.24 15.70
CA THR A 204 -13.49 -10.54 14.28
C THR A 204 -14.70 -10.09 13.46
N ASP A 205 -15.90 -9.94 14.05
CA ASP A 205 -17.11 -9.48 13.35
C ASP A 205 -17.03 -8.01 12.92
N GLU A 206 -16.24 -7.19 13.61
CA GLU A 206 -16.02 -5.78 13.28
C GLU A 206 -14.87 -5.58 12.28
N LEU A 207 -14.06 -6.63 12.04
CA LEU A 207 -12.93 -6.57 11.14
C LEU A 207 -13.34 -6.75 9.67
N GLN A 208 -12.67 -5.98 8.83
CA GLN A 208 -12.85 -5.97 7.38
C GLN A 208 -11.54 -6.31 6.68
N ILE A 209 -11.62 -6.63 5.39
CA ILE A 209 -10.41 -6.84 4.58
C ILE A 209 -9.74 -5.48 4.40
N ILE A 210 -8.50 -5.37 4.88
CA ILE A 210 -7.63 -4.21 4.68
C ILE A 210 -6.40 -4.62 3.88
N HIS A 211 -5.79 -3.66 3.19
CA HIS A 211 -4.48 -3.83 2.57
C HIS A 211 -3.40 -4.05 3.63
N GLY A 212 -3.52 -3.39 4.78
CA GLY A 212 -2.64 -3.57 5.94
C GLY A 212 -1.33 -2.80 5.87
N ASP A 213 -0.93 -2.32 4.69
CA ASP A 213 0.24 -1.46 4.44
C ASP A 213 -0.07 -0.42 3.35
N PHE A 214 -1.18 0.29 3.49
CA PHE A 214 -1.64 1.27 2.51
C PHE A 214 -1.00 2.65 2.73
N TRP A 215 0.21 2.84 2.23
CA TRP A 215 0.94 4.12 2.31
C TRP A 215 1.42 4.62 0.95
N THR A 216 1.97 5.83 0.91
CA THR A 216 2.47 6.48 -0.33
C THR A 216 3.62 5.72 -1.01
N GLY A 217 4.29 4.80 -0.31
CA GLY A 217 5.27 3.87 -0.89
C GLY A 217 4.62 2.73 -1.68
N ASN A 218 3.41 2.32 -1.35
CA ASN A 218 2.70 1.21 -2.01
C ASN A 218 1.70 1.69 -3.07
N VAL A 219 1.86 2.94 -3.52
CA VAL A 219 1.12 3.54 -4.63
C VAL A 219 2.10 3.87 -5.75
N VAL A 220 1.86 3.36 -6.95
CA VAL A 220 2.74 3.54 -8.12
C VAL A 220 2.01 4.27 -9.23
N LEU A 221 2.64 5.29 -9.81
CA LEU A 221 2.11 6.08 -10.93
C LEU A 221 3.22 6.31 -11.99
N PRO A 222 2.88 6.76 -13.22
CA PRO A 222 3.89 7.05 -14.24
C PRO A 222 4.86 8.14 -13.76
N ASN A 223 6.15 7.94 -14.02
CA ASN A 223 7.21 8.91 -13.78
C ASN A 223 7.25 9.98 -14.88
N ALA A 224 6.12 10.65 -15.07
CA ALA A 224 5.90 11.67 -16.08
C ALA A 224 5.06 12.82 -15.51
N ALA A 225 5.10 13.98 -16.17
CA ALA A 225 4.26 15.10 -15.78
C ALA A 225 2.77 14.72 -15.83
N ILE A 226 2.05 15.03 -14.77
CA ILE A 226 0.60 14.92 -14.70
C ILE A 226 0.00 16.07 -15.52
N ASN A 227 -0.85 15.72 -16.49
CA ASN A 227 -1.51 16.68 -17.36
C ASN A 227 -3.02 16.44 -17.35
N GLU A 228 -3.79 17.53 -17.34
CA GLU A 228 -5.25 17.51 -17.46
C GLU A 228 -5.72 16.72 -18.69
N GLY A 229 -6.89 16.08 -18.57
CA GLY A 229 -7.52 15.33 -19.67
C GLY A 229 -6.80 14.03 -20.07
N THR A 230 -5.63 13.74 -19.50
CA THR A 230 -4.95 12.46 -19.71
C THR A 230 -5.37 11.43 -18.67
N LYS A 231 -5.53 10.18 -19.09
CA LYS A 231 -5.75 9.06 -18.17
C LYS A 231 -4.45 8.69 -17.50
N ILE A 232 -4.43 8.73 -16.18
CA ILE A 232 -3.24 8.48 -15.37
C ILE A 232 -3.48 7.19 -14.56
N PRO A 233 -2.88 6.05 -14.94
CA PRO A 233 -3.01 4.84 -14.14
C PRO A 233 -2.31 5.02 -12.79
N VAL A 234 -2.96 4.59 -11.71
CA VAL A 234 -2.39 4.59 -10.36
C VAL A 234 -2.58 3.19 -9.79
N PHE A 235 -1.49 2.53 -9.44
CA PHE A 235 -1.50 1.14 -8.97
C PHE A 235 -1.32 1.10 -7.46
N VAL A 236 -2.22 0.40 -6.77
CA VAL A 236 -2.05 -0.01 -5.38
C VAL A 236 -1.40 -1.39 -5.37
N VAL A 237 -0.17 -1.47 -4.86
CA VAL A 237 0.70 -2.65 -4.95
C VAL A 237 1.08 -3.16 -3.56
N ASP A 238 1.78 -4.30 -3.51
CA ASP A 238 2.35 -4.87 -2.29
C ASP A 238 1.29 -5.32 -1.26
N TRP A 239 0.50 -6.32 -1.64
CA TRP A 239 -0.63 -6.81 -0.86
C TRP A 239 -0.23 -7.89 0.17
N GLU A 240 1.07 -8.08 0.42
CA GLU A 240 1.60 -9.13 1.32
C GLU A 240 1.06 -9.02 2.76
N MET A 241 0.71 -7.80 3.18
CA MET A 241 0.16 -7.48 4.50
C MET A 241 -1.37 -7.51 4.59
N THR A 242 -2.05 -7.96 3.53
CA THR A 242 -3.52 -8.06 3.49
C THR A 242 -4.03 -8.92 4.64
N GLN A 243 -4.96 -8.40 5.42
CA GLN A 243 -5.43 -9.05 6.64
C GLN A 243 -6.84 -8.61 7.00
N LEU A 244 -7.43 -9.26 8.01
CA LEU A 244 -8.58 -8.70 8.69
C LEU A 244 -8.11 -7.64 9.69
N GLY A 245 -8.66 -6.44 9.57
CA GLY A 245 -8.35 -5.31 10.42
C GLY A 245 -9.42 -4.23 10.35
N LEU A 246 -9.23 -3.17 11.15
CA LEU A 246 -10.11 -2.01 11.09
C LEU A 246 -9.75 -1.14 9.87
N PRO A 247 -10.74 -0.65 9.08
CA PRO A 247 -10.48 0.25 7.95
C PRO A 247 -9.70 1.52 8.30
N SER A 248 -9.75 1.95 9.58
CA SER A 248 -8.98 3.09 10.08
C SER A 248 -7.46 2.88 9.98
N VAL A 249 -6.98 1.64 9.89
CA VAL A 249 -5.56 1.32 9.73
C VAL A 249 -5.05 1.86 8.39
N ASP A 250 -5.63 1.42 7.27
CA ASP A 250 -5.23 1.88 5.93
C ASP A 250 -5.48 3.38 5.75
N PHE A 251 -6.61 3.88 6.26
CA PHE A 251 -6.96 5.29 6.17
C PHE A 251 -5.98 6.18 6.94
N GLY A 252 -5.63 5.79 8.17
CA GLY A 252 -4.67 6.49 9.02
C GLY A 252 -3.25 6.43 8.50
N GLU A 253 -2.81 5.28 7.98
CA GLU A 253 -1.48 5.10 7.39
C GLU A 253 -1.24 6.09 6.23
N MET A 254 -2.19 6.17 5.30
CA MET A 254 -2.09 7.07 4.15
C MET A 254 -2.06 8.54 4.58
N ILE A 255 -2.94 8.94 5.51
CA ILE A 255 -2.96 10.32 6.05
C ILE A 255 -1.63 10.67 6.70
N ALA A 256 -1.09 9.78 7.52
CA ALA A 256 0.16 10.04 8.22
C ALA A 256 1.34 10.23 7.25
N GLU A 257 1.42 9.39 6.22
CA GLU A 257 2.50 9.44 5.23
C GLU A 257 2.37 10.66 4.31
N MET A 258 1.15 11.08 3.96
CA MET A 258 0.92 12.35 3.26
C MET A 258 1.29 13.56 4.15
N TYR A 259 0.94 13.53 5.43
CA TYR A 259 1.30 14.58 6.38
C TYR A 259 2.81 14.63 6.65
N ALA A 260 3.49 13.49 6.69
CA ALA A 260 4.93 13.38 6.86
C ALA A 260 5.73 14.05 5.71
N LEU A 261 5.20 14.03 4.48
CA LEU A 261 5.78 14.80 3.36
C LEU A 261 5.80 16.30 3.65
N TRP A 262 4.71 16.83 4.19
CA TRP A 262 4.66 18.23 4.60
C TRP A 262 5.55 18.49 5.82
N LEU A 263 5.37 17.71 6.89
CA LEU A 263 6.02 17.95 8.18
C LEU A 263 7.56 17.86 8.08
N TYR A 264 8.09 16.84 7.42
CA TYR A 264 9.54 16.57 7.39
C TYR A 264 10.24 17.00 6.10
N LYS A 265 9.51 17.19 5.00
CA LYS A 265 10.09 17.61 3.71
C LYS A 265 9.63 18.98 3.24
N SER A 266 8.71 19.62 3.97
CA SER A 266 8.11 20.91 3.59
C SER A 266 7.43 20.88 2.21
N ILE A 267 6.95 19.71 1.79
CA ILE A 267 6.24 19.52 0.53
C ILE A 267 4.76 19.75 0.78
N ASP A 268 4.25 20.92 0.38
CA ASP A 268 2.85 21.32 0.60
C ASP A 268 1.87 20.41 -0.15
N ALA A 269 2.32 19.78 -1.25
CA ALA A 269 1.55 18.74 -1.93
C ALA A 269 1.10 17.59 -1.01
N GLY A 270 1.83 17.31 0.07
CA GLY A 270 1.42 16.34 1.09
C GLY A 270 0.07 16.70 1.71
N LEU A 271 -0.12 17.98 2.10
CA LEU A 271 -1.39 18.45 2.66
C LEU A 271 -2.50 18.46 1.61
N TRP A 272 -2.23 18.92 0.39
CA TRP A 272 -3.23 18.96 -0.67
C TRP A 272 -3.74 17.55 -1.05
N MET A 273 -2.84 16.57 -1.11
CA MET A 273 -3.23 15.16 -1.30
C MET A 273 -4.04 14.65 -0.11
N MET A 274 -3.67 14.99 1.12
CA MET A 274 -4.40 14.58 2.34
C MET A 274 -5.82 15.15 2.39
N GLU A 275 -5.99 16.44 2.07
CA GLU A 275 -7.30 17.10 1.98
C GLU A 275 -8.19 16.39 0.96
N GLY A 276 -7.66 16.16 -0.25
CA GLY A 276 -8.35 15.43 -1.29
C GLY A 276 -8.69 14.00 -0.85
N PHE A 277 -7.78 13.31 -0.18
CA PHE A 277 -7.99 11.94 0.31
C PHE A 277 -9.13 11.85 1.32
N ILE A 278 -9.20 12.78 2.26
CA ILE A 278 -10.30 12.86 3.24
C ILE A 278 -11.63 13.14 2.53
N GLU A 279 -11.66 14.11 1.60
CA GLU A 279 -12.86 14.39 0.79
C GLU A 279 -13.29 13.15 -0.01
N GLY A 280 -12.33 12.51 -0.66
CA GLY A 280 -12.52 11.34 -1.50
C GLY A 280 -13.03 10.13 -0.74
N TYR A 281 -12.55 9.89 0.48
CA TYR A 281 -13.06 8.82 1.33
C TYR A 281 -14.49 9.10 1.80
N GLY A 282 -14.78 10.37 2.14
CA GLY A 282 -16.10 10.83 2.54
C GLY A 282 -16.30 10.82 4.05
N HIS A 283 -17.57 10.74 4.49
CA HIS A 283 -17.91 10.86 5.90
C HIS A 283 -17.28 9.76 6.76
N ILE A 284 -16.53 10.15 7.78
CA ILE A 284 -15.96 9.27 8.81
C ILE A 284 -16.67 9.48 10.15
N SER A 285 -16.80 8.43 10.96
CA SER A 285 -17.27 8.57 12.34
C SER A 285 -16.19 9.20 13.22
N GLU A 286 -16.60 9.79 14.35
CA GLU A 286 -15.67 10.28 15.39
C GLU A 286 -14.70 9.18 15.84
N GLU A 287 -15.22 7.96 15.91
CA GLU A 287 -14.47 6.77 16.25
C GLU A 287 -13.37 6.43 15.22
N ILE A 288 -13.65 6.53 13.91
CA ILE A 288 -12.63 6.38 12.87
C ILE A 288 -11.62 7.54 12.94
N ALA A 289 -12.09 8.77 13.16
CA ALA A 289 -11.22 9.94 13.28
C ALA A 289 -10.24 9.81 14.47
N PHE A 290 -10.72 9.32 15.62
CA PHE A 290 -9.88 9.05 16.78
C PHE A 290 -8.82 7.98 16.49
N ARG A 291 -9.18 6.85 15.88
CA ARG A 291 -8.20 5.82 15.48
C ARG A 291 -7.21 6.30 14.44
N THR A 292 -7.67 7.14 13.51
CA THR A 292 -6.81 7.80 12.52
C THR A 292 -5.74 8.63 13.22
N ALA A 293 -6.11 9.43 14.22
CA ALA A 293 -5.16 10.22 14.99
C ALA A 293 -4.10 9.35 15.69
N ILE A 294 -4.51 8.22 16.29
CA ILE A 294 -3.57 7.24 16.88
C ILE A 294 -2.57 6.73 15.83
N HIS A 295 -3.04 6.35 14.64
CA HIS A 295 -2.17 5.87 13.57
C HIS A 295 -1.21 6.95 13.07
N VAL A 296 -1.66 8.19 12.96
CA VAL A 296 -0.83 9.33 12.56
C VAL A 296 0.27 9.57 13.58
N GLU A 297 -0.07 9.68 14.86
CA GLU A 297 0.93 9.88 15.93
C GLU A 297 1.96 8.76 15.92
N ARG A 298 1.53 7.50 15.86
CA ARG A 298 2.42 6.34 15.78
C ARG A 298 3.48 6.47 14.68
N ILE A 299 3.08 6.86 13.48
CA ILE A 299 3.98 6.94 12.31
C ILE A 299 4.94 8.12 12.41
N LEU A 300 4.49 9.24 12.98
CA LEU A 300 5.35 10.41 13.19
C LEU A 300 6.41 10.20 14.29
N PHE A 301 6.22 9.20 15.16
CA PHE A 301 7.17 8.85 16.23
C PHE A 301 7.99 7.58 15.96
N ALA A 302 7.77 6.88 14.84
CA ALA A 302 8.52 5.69 14.44
C ALA A 302 9.91 6.05 13.89
#